data_AF-A0A425Y270-F1
#
_entry.id   AF-A0A425Y270-F1
#
_cell.length_a   1.000
_cell.length_b   1.000
_cell.length_c   1.000
_cell.angle_alpha   90.00
_cell.angle_beta   90.00
_cell.angle_gamma   90.00
#
_symmetry.space_group_name_H-M   'P 1'
#
loop_
_entity.id
_entity.type
_entity.pdbx_description
1 polymer ?
#
loop_
_entity_poly.entity_id
_entity_poly.type
_entity_poly.pdbx_seq_one_letter_code
_entity_poly.pdbx_strand_id
1 'polypeptide(L)'
;MDLFSQILDEDTKESKKTKPEVIVNYKYIKEHIVSFINNSKSNPFYNKNVVFTEKLRGSKYKEFQIIGNLGGWADDKELTIDTDYFIISDSIMNEIFANENSPLLQELNEKLNVYSIAEKKRIRNYKYKNLQIISEEAFLNHVMKRCDAINDTVTRKLINSL
;
A
#
# COMPACT_ATOMS: atom_id res chain seq x y z
N MET A 1 15.66 -26.25 43.67
CA MET A 1 15.53 -25.30 42.54
C MET A 1 14.27 -25.70 41.81
N ASP A 2 13.22 -24.89 41.94
CA ASP A 2 11.89 -25.20 41.43
C ASP A 2 11.85 -25.07 39.90
N LEU A 3 11.27 -26.07 39.24
CA LEU A 3 11.00 -26.06 37.79
C LEU A 3 10.15 -24.84 37.39
N PHE A 4 9.35 -24.33 38.33
CA PHE A 4 8.51 -23.14 38.14
C PHE A 4 9.28 -21.82 38.09
N SER A 5 10.46 -21.72 38.72
CA SER A 5 11.27 -20.50 38.61
C SER A 5 12.03 -20.41 37.28
N GLN A 6 12.24 -21.53 36.58
CA GLN A 6 12.82 -21.53 35.23
C GLN A 6 11.80 -21.17 34.14
N ILE A 7 10.52 -21.48 34.34
CA ILE A 7 9.46 -21.16 33.36
C ILE A 7 9.12 -19.66 33.36
N LEU A 8 9.21 -18.99 34.50
CA LEU A 8 8.96 -17.53 34.62
C LEU A 8 10.10 -16.66 34.04
N ASP A 9 11.33 -17.18 33.98
CA ASP A 9 12.49 -16.49 33.41
C ASP A 9 12.55 -16.55 31.88
N GLU A 10 11.83 -17.50 31.23
CA GLU A 10 11.75 -17.55 29.77
C GLU A 10 10.73 -16.57 29.18
N ASP A 11 9.67 -16.25 29.92
CA ASP A 11 8.59 -15.34 29.48
C ASP A 11 8.88 -13.84 29.73
N THR A 12 9.95 -13.51 30.46
CA THR A 12 10.35 -12.11 30.74
C THR A 12 11.52 -11.61 29.90
N LYS A 13 11.86 -12.29 28.80
CA LYS A 13 12.60 -11.64 27.70
C LYS A 13 11.67 -10.66 27.02
N GLU A 14 11.55 -9.47 27.61
CA GLU A 14 11.16 -8.25 26.92
C GLU A 14 11.79 -8.31 25.53
N SER A 15 10.96 -8.58 24.52
CA SER A 15 11.43 -8.73 23.16
C SER A 15 12.11 -7.40 22.85
N LYS A 16 13.44 -7.39 22.69
CA LYS A 16 14.18 -6.18 22.36
C LYS A 16 13.56 -5.62 21.08
N LYS A 17 12.65 -4.65 21.22
CA LYS A 17 11.96 -4.02 20.10
C LYS A 17 13.05 -3.45 19.21
N THR A 18 13.20 -4.06 18.04
CA THR A 18 14.21 -3.60 17.09
C THR A 18 13.77 -2.26 16.50
N LYS A 19 14.73 -1.39 16.16
CA LYS A 19 14.43 -0.13 15.48
C LYS A 19 13.65 -0.39 14.19
N PRO A 20 12.69 0.47 13.82
CA PRO A 20 11.94 0.34 12.57
C PRO A 20 12.90 0.34 11.38
N GLU A 21 12.62 -0.50 10.39
CA GLU A 21 13.41 -0.59 9.15
C GLU A 21 12.98 0.48 8.13
N VAL A 22 11.72 0.91 8.20
CA VAL A 22 11.13 1.95 7.36
C VAL A 22 10.34 2.91 8.26
N ILE A 23 10.41 4.21 7.99
CA ILE A 23 9.55 5.19 8.64
C ILE A 23 8.57 5.69 7.59
N VAL A 24 7.32 5.27 7.72
CA VAL A 24 6.24 5.70 6.83
C VAL A 24 5.73 7.04 7.32
N ASN A 25 6.02 8.09 6.56
CA ASN A 25 5.50 9.43 6.76
C ASN A 25 5.07 10.01 5.41
N TYR A 26 4.56 11.24 5.42
CA TYR A 26 4.18 11.93 4.19
C TYR A 26 5.31 11.94 3.13
N LYS A 27 6.55 12.20 3.56
CA LYS A 27 7.71 12.24 2.66
C LYS A 27 7.96 10.88 1.99
N TYR A 28 7.87 9.79 2.75
CA TYR A 28 7.97 8.42 2.22
C TYR A 28 6.92 8.15 1.13
N ILE A 29 5.65 8.50 1.38
CA ILE A 29 4.57 8.33 0.39
C ILE A 29 4.86 9.16 -0.86
N LYS A 30 5.28 10.42 -0.68
CA LYS A 30 5.62 11.31 -1.79
C LYS A 30 6.73 10.75 -2.66
N GLU A 31 7.79 10.20 -2.06
CA GLU A 31 8.90 9.56 -2.78
C GLU A 31 8.42 8.36 -3.60
N HIS A 32 7.51 7.53 -3.05
CA HIS A 32 6.90 6.43 -3.79
C HIS A 32 6.06 6.90 -4.99
N ILE A 33 5.24 7.94 -4.80
CA ILE A 33 4.45 8.55 -5.88
C ILE A 33 5.35 9.07 -7.00
N VAL A 34 6.40 9.81 -6.66
CA VAL A 34 7.36 10.35 -7.64
C VAL A 34 8.07 9.21 -8.38
N SER A 35 8.49 8.17 -7.67
CA SER A 35 9.10 6.98 -8.28
C SER A 35 8.15 6.30 -9.26
N PHE A 36 6.87 6.14 -8.92
CA PHE A 36 5.85 5.60 -9.81
C PHE A 36 5.70 6.45 -11.08
N ILE A 37 5.51 7.76 -10.92
CA ILE A 37 5.28 8.67 -12.05
C ILE A 37 6.44 8.62 -13.06
N ASN A 38 7.68 8.50 -12.57
CA ASN A 38 8.87 8.56 -13.41
C ASN A 38 9.27 7.21 -14.02
N ASN A 39 9.00 6.10 -13.33
CA ASN A 39 9.55 4.79 -13.69
C ASN A 39 8.51 3.75 -14.14
N SER A 40 7.21 4.07 -14.06
CA SER A 40 6.17 3.10 -14.39
C SER A 40 6.13 2.73 -15.87
N LYS A 41 5.97 1.43 -16.12
CA LYS A 41 5.70 0.88 -17.45
C LYS A 41 4.33 1.32 -17.95
N SER A 42 4.05 1.12 -19.24
CA SER A 42 2.76 1.47 -19.87
C SER A 42 1.55 0.75 -19.24
N ASN A 43 1.72 -0.50 -18.78
CA ASN A 43 0.70 -1.20 -18.01
C ASN A 43 1.30 -1.80 -16.73
N PRO A 44 1.41 -1.01 -15.65
CA PRO A 44 2.09 -1.43 -14.43
C PRO A 44 1.22 -2.35 -13.54
N PHE A 45 -0.08 -2.46 -13.84
CA PHE A 45 -1.08 -3.20 -13.06
C PHE A 45 -1.42 -4.60 -13.63
N TYR A 46 -0.82 -4.99 -14.75
CA TYR A 46 -1.07 -6.31 -15.33
C TYR A 46 -0.58 -7.44 -14.42
N ASN A 47 -1.46 -8.38 -14.07
CA ASN A 47 -1.19 -9.49 -13.16
C ASN A 47 -0.72 -9.00 -11.77
N LYS A 48 -1.37 -7.95 -11.25
CA LYS A 48 -1.04 -7.31 -9.97
C LYS A 48 -2.24 -7.18 -9.06
N ASN A 49 -2.00 -7.32 -7.76
CA ASN A 49 -3.00 -7.09 -6.72
C ASN A 49 -2.95 -5.63 -6.28
N VAL A 50 -4.10 -4.95 -6.37
CA VAL A 50 -4.25 -3.53 -6.11
C VAL A 50 -5.27 -3.34 -4.99
N VAL A 51 -4.85 -2.73 -3.90
CA VAL A 51 -5.74 -2.38 -2.79
C VAL A 51 -6.01 -0.89 -2.82
N PHE A 52 -7.28 -0.52 -2.74
CA PHE A 52 -7.69 0.87 -2.61
C PHE A 52 -8.07 1.16 -1.16
N THR A 53 -7.73 2.35 -0.68
CA THR A 53 -8.33 2.89 0.55
C THR A 53 -9.78 3.32 0.30
N GLU A 54 -10.51 3.57 1.38
CA GLU A 54 -11.82 4.20 1.34
C GLU A 54 -11.79 5.66 0.83
N LYS A 55 -12.98 6.27 0.69
CA LYS A 55 -13.19 7.68 0.30
C LYS A 55 -12.62 8.08 -1.08
N LEU A 56 -12.65 7.15 -2.04
CA LEU A 56 -12.33 7.42 -3.45
C LEU A 56 -13.24 8.50 -4.04
N ARG A 57 -12.78 9.18 -5.10
CA ARG A 57 -13.55 10.20 -5.83
C ARG A 57 -14.87 9.64 -6.34
N GLY A 58 -14.84 8.41 -6.84
CA GLY A 58 -15.98 7.71 -7.38
C GLY A 58 -16.44 6.53 -6.52
N SER A 59 -17.30 5.70 -7.12
CA SER A 59 -17.68 4.43 -6.52
C SER A 59 -16.59 3.40 -6.80
N LYS A 60 -16.02 2.79 -5.75
CA LYS A 60 -14.96 1.75 -5.79
C LYS A 60 -15.09 0.73 -6.93
N TYR A 61 -16.31 0.38 -7.32
CA TYR A 61 -16.56 -0.56 -8.42
C TYR A 61 -16.02 -0.07 -9.77
N LYS A 62 -15.99 1.25 -10.00
CA LYS A 62 -15.44 1.85 -11.23
C LYS A 62 -13.92 1.77 -11.22
N GLU A 63 -13.26 2.09 -10.12
CA GLU A 63 -11.82 1.94 -9.96
C GLU A 63 -11.40 0.46 -10.07
N PHE A 64 -12.21 -0.45 -9.53
CA PHE A 64 -12.00 -1.90 -9.68
C PHE A 64 -12.13 -2.34 -11.14
N GLN A 65 -13.14 -1.82 -11.85
CA GLN A 65 -13.31 -2.08 -13.27
C GLN A 65 -12.14 -1.53 -14.10
N ILE A 66 -11.61 -0.35 -13.74
CA ILE A 66 -10.41 0.22 -14.37
C ILE A 66 -9.22 -0.73 -14.19
N ILE A 67 -8.98 -1.24 -12.97
CA ILE A 67 -7.92 -2.23 -12.73
C ILE A 67 -8.17 -3.53 -13.51
N GLY A 68 -9.41 -4.00 -13.58
CA GLY A 68 -9.80 -5.18 -14.36
C GLY A 68 -9.49 -5.01 -15.85
N ASN A 69 -9.79 -3.83 -16.44
CA ASN A 69 -9.44 -3.52 -17.83
C ASN A 69 -7.93 -3.50 -18.09
N LEU A 70 -7.13 -3.27 -17.06
CA LEU A 70 -5.66 -3.29 -17.11
C LEU A 70 -5.09 -4.69 -16.85
N GLY A 71 -5.95 -5.68 -16.57
CA GLY A 71 -5.58 -7.06 -16.29
C GLY A 71 -5.04 -7.29 -14.88
N GLY A 72 -5.38 -6.40 -13.94
CA GLY A 72 -5.07 -6.56 -12.52
C GLY A 72 -6.27 -7.04 -11.71
N TRP A 73 -6.05 -7.23 -10.41
CA TRP A 73 -7.08 -7.58 -9.43
C TRP A 73 -7.18 -6.48 -8.39
N ALA A 74 -8.37 -5.89 -8.27
CA ALA A 74 -8.64 -4.88 -7.26
C ALA A 74 -9.36 -5.49 -6.05
N ASP A 75 -8.99 -5.02 -4.86
CA ASP A 75 -9.68 -5.28 -3.60
C ASP A 75 -9.74 -3.97 -2.78
N ASP A 76 -10.68 -3.89 -1.84
CA ASP A 76 -10.75 -2.85 -0.80
C ASP A 76 -10.59 -3.44 0.61
N LYS A 77 -10.23 -4.73 0.68
CA LYS A 77 -9.84 -5.41 1.90
C LYS A 77 -8.50 -4.92 2.43
N GLU A 78 -8.19 -5.44 3.61
CA GLU A 78 -6.96 -5.20 4.32
C GLU A 78 -5.70 -5.45 3.47
N LEU A 79 -4.71 -4.56 3.60
CA LEU A 79 -3.40 -4.69 3.00
C LEU A 79 -2.72 -6.03 3.37
N THR A 80 -2.48 -6.92 2.39
CA THR A 80 -1.83 -8.23 2.59
C THR A 80 -0.45 -8.31 1.92
N ILE A 81 0.37 -9.28 2.30
CA ILE A 81 1.71 -9.50 1.71
C ILE A 81 1.71 -9.68 0.18
N ASP A 82 0.58 -10.09 -0.39
CA ASP A 82 0.41 -10.28 -1.83
C ASP A 82 0.03 -8.99 -2.56
N THR A 83 -0.20 -7.90 -1.83
CA THR A 83 -0.54 -6.59 -2.40
C THR A 83 0.68 -5.99 -3.10
N ASP A 84 0.54 -5.70 -4.39
CA ASP A 84 1.57 -5.02 -5.18
C ASP A 84 1.41 -3.50 -5.13
N TYR A 85 0.17 -3.00 -5.22
CA TYR A 85 -0.13 -1.56 -5.19
C TYR A 85 -1.11 -1.23 -4.09
N PHE A 86 -0.83 -0.15 -3.36
CA PHE A 86 -1.74 0.44 -2.39
C PHE A 86 -2.07 1.87 -2.82
N ILE A 87 -3.34 2.09 -3.18
CA ILE A 87 -3.82 3.35 -3.74
C ILE A 87 -4.57 4.10 -2.65
N ILE A 88 -4.03 5.26 -2.27
CA ILE A 88 -4.60 6.13 -1.24
C ILE A 88 -5.47 7.18 -1.92
N SER A 89 -6.73 7.28 -1.49
CA SER A 89 -7.69 8.26 -1.99
C SER A 89 -7.20 9.67 -1.73
N ASP A 90 -7.60 10.61 -2.58
CA ASP A 90 -7.13 11.99 -2.43
C ASP A 90 -7.67 12.65 -1.15
N SER A 91 -8.84 12.21 -0.69
CA SER A 91 -9.40 12.60 0.60
C SER A 91 -8.47 12.23 1.75
N ILE A 92 -8.02 10.97 1.80
CA ILE A 92 -7.09 10.49 2.84
C ILE A 92 -5.70 11.10 2.67
N MET A 93 -5.24 11.31 1.44
CA MET A 93 -4.00 12.03 1.19
C MET A 93 -4.04 13.42 1.83
N ASN A 94 -5.13 14.18 1.66
CA ASN A 94 -5.32 15.49 2.29
C ASN A 94 -5.33 15.41 3.82
N GLU A 95 -5.94 14.37 4.39
CA GLU A 95 -5.88 14.11 5.84
C GLU A 95 -4.44 13.86 6.32
N ILE A 96 -3.64 13.09 5.58
CA ILE A 96 -2.21 12.86 5.86
C ILE A 96 -1.41 14.17 5.77
N PHE A 97 -1.70 15.01 4.78
CA PHE A 97 -1.05 16.31 4.63
C PHE A 97 -1.31 17.25 5.81
N ALA A 98 -2.52 17.20 6.36
CA ALA A 98 -2.94 18.04 7.49
C ALA A 98 -2.51 17.48 8.86
N ASN A 99 -2.27 16.16 8.95
CA ASN A 99 -1.98 15.48 10.21
C ASN A 99 -0.84 14.45 10.06
N GLU A 100 0.32 14.78 10.62
CA GLU A 100 1.51 13.91 10.64
C GLU A 100 1.28 12.60 11.43
N ASN A 101 0.25 12.54 12.28
CA ASN A 101 -0.14 11.36 13.05
C ASN A 101 -1.40 10.67 12.49
N SER A 102 -1.63 10.77 11.18
CA SER A 102 -2.76 10.10 10.52
C SER A 102 -2.82 8.60 10.88
N PRO A 103 -4.01 8.04 11.21
CA PRO A 103 -4.18 6.62 11.53
C PRO A 103 -3.63 5.70 10.44
N LEU A 104 -3.76 6.08 9.17
CA LEU A 104 -3.22 5.29 8.05
C LEU A 104 -1.69 5.23 8.08
N LEU A 105 -1.01 6.30 8.48
CA LEU A 105 0.44 6.29 8.65
C LEU A 105 0.85 5.35 9.78
N GLN A 106 0.10 5.32 10.88
CA GLN A 106 0.34 4.41 11.99
C GLN A 106 0.18 2.96 11.54
N GLU A 107 -0.93 2.64 10.86
CA GLU A 107 -1.19 1.30 10.31
C GLU A 107 -0.08 0.86 9.34
N LEU A 108 0.33 1.73 8.41
CA LEU A 108 1.41 1.41 7.48
C LEU A 108 2.75 1.21 8.20
N ASN A 109 3.05 2.02 9.23
CA ASN A 109 4.26 1.81 10.03
C ASN A 109 4.23 0.46 10.75
N GLU A 110 3.09 0.03 11.28
CA GLU A 110 2.92 -1.26 11.93
C GLU A 110 3.04 -2.42 10.93
N LYS A 111 2.40 -2.32 9.77
CA LYS A 111 2.43 -3.39 8.75
C LYS A 111 3.78 -3.53 8.06
N LEU A 112 4.48 -2.42 7.82
CA LEU A 112 5.79 -2.44 7.15
C LEU A 112 6.96 -2.71 8.11
N ASN A 113 6.78 -2.50 9.42
CA ASN A 113 7.82 -2.77 10.43
C ASN A 113 7.47 -3.94 11.33
N VAL A 114 8.34 -4.95 11.31
CA VAL A 114 8.24 -6.13 12.19
C VAL A 114 9.15 -5.90 13.39
N TYR A 115 8.56 -5.91 14.59
CA TYR A 115 9.25 -5.51 15.82
C TYR A 115 10.00 -6.65 16.53
N SER A 116 9.63 -7.92 16.33
CA SER A 116 10.27 -9.07 16.99
C SER A 116 11.31 -9.81 16.12
N ILE A 117 12.36 -10.34 16.75
CA ILE A 117 13.44 -11.09 16.09
C ILE A 117 12.93 -12.42 15.47
N ALA A 118 11.95 -13.06 16.12
CA ALA A 118 11.36 -14.31 15.65
C ALA A 118 10.52 -14.09 14.38
N GLU A 119 9.70 -13.03 14.35
CA GLU A 119 8.95 -12.64 13.17
C GLU A 119 9.88 -12.14 12.05
N LYS A 120 10.96 -11.40 12.37
CA LYS A 120 11.98 -11.02 11.36
C LYS A 120 12.58 -12.22 10.62
N LYS A 121 12.78 -13.36 11.29
CA LYS A 121 13.27 -14.59 10.65
C LYS A 121 12.23 -15.24 9.74
N ARG A 122 10.94 -15.27 10.14
CA ARG A 122 9.85 -15.74 9.26
C ARG A 122 9.58 -14.79 8.09
N ILE A 123 9.71 -13.48 8.30
CA ILE A 123 9.23 -12.43 7.39
C ILE A 123 10.34 -11.86 6.48
N ARG A 124 11.63 -12.14 6.72
CA ARG A 124 12.72 -11.75 5.80
C ARG A 124 12.50 -12.19 4.35
N ASN A 125 11.69 -13.22 4.12
CA ASN A 125 11.27 -13.68 2.79
C ASN A 125 9.86 -13.20 2.35
N TYR A 126 9.12 -12.46 3.18
CA TYR A 126 7.67 -12.21 3.03
C TYR A 126 7.21 -10.75 3.27
N LYS A 127 8.10 -9.83 3.65
CA LYS A 127 7.70 -8.42 3.78
C LYS A 127 7.25 -7.87 2.42
N TYR A 128 6.34 -6.88 2.44
CA TYR A 128 5.83 -6.02 1.36
C TYR A 128 6.90 -5.42 0.42
N LYS A 129 7.83 -6.23 -0.07
CA LYS A 129 9.09 -5.84 -0.72
C LYS A 129 8.84 -5.15 -2.04
N ASN A 130 7.68 -5.42 -2.64
CA ASN A 130 7.25 -4.86 -3.90
C ASN A 130 6.05 -3.92 -3.74
N LEU A 131 5.64 -3.59 -2.51
CA LEU A 131 4.49 -2.72 -2.29
C LEU A 131 4.80 -1.31 -2.78
N GLN A 132 4.01 -0.86 -3.73
CA GLN A 132 4.07 0.48 -4.27
C GLN A 132 2.86 1.28 -3.78
N ILE A 133 3.13 2.30 -2.97
CA ILE A 133 2.12 3.22 -2.46
C ILE A 133 1.97 4.39 -3.44
N ILE A 134 0.77 4.63 -3.94
CA ILE A 134 0.48 5.74 -4.86
C ILE A 134 -0.80 6.47 -4.45
N SER A 135 -0.96 7.71 -4.89
CA SER A 135 -2.24 8.41 -4.74
C SER A 135 -3.22 8.02 -5.85
N GLU A 136 -4.50 8.15 -5.55
CA GLU A 136 -5.59 8.04 -6.51
C GLU A 136 -5.37 8.97 -7.71
N GLU A 137 -4.98 10.23 -7.47
CA GLU A 137 -4.61 11.14 -8.55
C GLU A 137 -3.50 10.58 -9.46
N ALA A 138 -2.40 10.07 -8.89
CA ALA A 138 -1.29 9.53 -9.66
C ALA A 138 -1.70 8.30 -10.46
N PHE A 139 -2.53 7.44 -9.87
CA PHE A 139 -3.15 6.30 -10.54
C PHE A 139 -3.99 6.74 -11.73
N LEU A 140 -5.00 7.59 -11.54
CA LEU A 140 -5.93 8.02 -12.59
C LEU A 140 -5.20 8.74 -13.73
N ASN A 141 -4.24 9.61 -13.39
CA ASN A 141 -3.43 10.32 -14.39
C ASN A 141 -2.59 9.35 -15.23
N HIS A 142 -2.02 8.32 -14.61
CA HIS A 142 -1.26 7.29 -15.34
C HIS A 142 -2.16 6.51 -16.29
N VAL A 143 -3.33 6.05 -15.80
CA VAL A 143 -4.27 5.30 -16.64
C VAL A 143 -4.81 6.18 -17.78
N MET A 144 -5.12 7.45 -17.54
CA MET A 144 -5.57 8.38 -18.58
C MET A 144 -4.52 8.52 -19.69
N LYS A 145 -3.24 8.74 -19.34
CA LYS A 145 -2.14 8.81 -20.31
C LYS A 145 -2.03 7.53 -21.15
N ARG A 146 -2.17 6.35 -20.54
CA ARG A 146 -2.21 5.08 -21.26
C ARG A 146 -3.40 5.02 -22.20
N CYS A 147 -4.59 5.44 -21.75
CA CYS A 147 -5.80 5.45 -22.58
C CYS A 147 -5.61 6.32 -23.82
N ASP A 148 -5.00 7.50 -23.67
CA ASP A 148 -4.69 8.38 -24.80
C ASP A 148 -3.67 7.74 -25.75
N ALA A 149 -2.66 7.06 -25.22
CA ALA A 149 -1.61 6.42 -26.03
C ALA A 149 -2.12 5.24 -26.88
N ILE A 150 -3.11 4.48 -26.40
CA ILE A 150 -3.64 3.30 -27.10
C ILE A 150 -5.08 3.48 -27.60
N ASN A 151 -5.64 4.68 -27.48
CA ASN A 151 -7.03 5.00 -27.79
C ASN A 151 -8.07 4.11 -27.07
N ASP A 152 -7.84 3.81 -25.78
CA ASP A 152 -8.78 3.05 -24.94
C ASP A 152 -9.96 3.94 -24.51
N THR A 153 -11.00 3.95 -25.33
CA THR A 153 -12.19 4.77 -25.09
C THR A 153 -13.08 4.26 -23.95
N VAL A 154 -13.01 2.99 -23.60
CA VAL A 154 -13.86 2.38 -22.57
C VAL A 154 -13.35 2.78 -21.18
N THR A 155 -12.07 2.53 -20.92
CA THR A 155 -11.45 2.89 -19.64
C THR A 155 -11.44 4.41 -19.44
N ARG A 156 -11.22 5.19 -20.50
CA ARG A 156 -11.33 6.65 -20.47
C ARG A 156 -12.70 7.14 -20.01
N LYS A 157 -13.78 6.56 -20.54
CA LYS A 157 -15.16 6.93 -20.14
C LYS A 157 -15.42 6.61 -18.68
N LEU A 158 -14.89 5.50 -18.17
CA LEU A 158 -15.00 5.15 -16.75
C LEU A 158 -14.34 6.22 -15.88
N ILE A 159 -13.09 6.61 -16.19
CA ILE A 159 -12.36 7.65 -15.44
C ILE A 159 -13.11 8.98 -15.45
N ASN A 160 -13.61 9.41 -16.61
CA ASN A 160 -14.36 10.68 -16.73
C ASN A 160 -15.70 10.68 -15.99
N SER A 161 -16.18 9.51 -15.57
CA SER A 161 -17.45 9.37 -14.85
C SER A 161 -17.28 9.24 -13.34
N LEU A 162 -16.03 9.24 -12.84
CA LEU A 162 -15.73 9.14 -11.41
C LEU A 162 -16.26 10.36 -10.66
#